data_AF-A0ABC8UWN2-F1
#
_entry.id   AF-A0ABC8UWN2-F1
#
_cell.length_a   1.000
_cell.length_b   1.000
_cell.length_c   1.000
_cell.angle_alpha   90.00
_cell.angle_beta   90.00
_cell.angle_gamma   90.00
#
_symmetry.space_group_name_H-M   'P 1'
#
loop_
_entity.id
_entity.type
_entity.pdbx_description
1 polymer ?
#
loop_
_entity_poly.entity_id
_entity_poly.type
_entity_poly.pdbx_seq_one_letter_code
_entity_poly.pdbx_strand_id
1 'polypeptide(L)'
;MKLYIDCCKDLEEPPNFKLIKKLYNLELSEDEVIVSDCDLQDLSATPLLNALNAHKTVAALNISHNLLGNGTMEKLQQLFTSVGQTYGGLLLDLHCNHFGPTALFQAVAYIDKAKTLLIEILEIKVFQMGVP
;
A
#
# COMPACT_ATOMS: atom_id res chain seq x y z
N MET A 1 0.46 3.94 -14.52
CA MET A 1 0.38 2.63 -15.21
C MET A 1 1.70 2.15 -15.85
N LYS A 2 2.37 2.95 -16.70
CA LYS A 2 3.61 2.52 -17.39
C LYS A 2 4.71 2.01 -16.45
N LEU A 3 5.02 2.77 -15.39
CA LEU A 3 6.02 2.39 -14.39
C LEU A 3 5.73 1.02 -13.76
N TYR A 4 4.46 0.72 -13.45
CA TYR A 4 4.07 -0.58 -12.92
C TYR A 4 4.38 -1.72 -13.89
N ILE A 5 4.03 -1.55 -15.18
CA ILE A 5 4.30 -2.57 -16.21
C ILE A 5 5.80 -2.78 -16.41
N ASP A 6 6.58 -1.71 -16.36
CA ASP A 6 8.04 -1.80 -16.46
C ASP A 6 8.62 -2.54 -15.24
N CYS A 7 8.19 -2.22 -14.02
CA CYS A 7 8.59 -2.97 -12.81
C CYS A 7 8.17 -4.45 -12.84
N CYS A 8 7.01 -4.78 -13.43
CA CYS A 8 6.62 -6.19 -13.63
C CYS A 8 7.61 -6.93 -14.52
N LYS A 9 8.04 -6.30 -15.63
CA LYS A 9 9.04 -6.90 -16.53
C LYS A 9 10.39 -7.07 -15.85
N ASP A 10 10.84 -6.05 -15.11
CA ASP A 10 12.13 -6.06 -14.42
C ASP A 10 12.20 -7.17 -13.35
N LEU A 11 11.07 -7.50 -12.74
CA LEU A 11 10.96 -8.53 -11.71
C LEU A 11 10.50 -9.89 -12.24
N GLU A 12 10.26 -10.01 -13.55
CA GLU A 12 9.70 -11.19 -14.20
C GLU A 12 8.34 -11.63 -13.59
N GLU A 13 7.60 -10.69 -13.02
CA GLU A 13 6.30 -10.92 -12.39
C GLU A 13 5.16 -10.65 -13.39
N PRO A 14 4.15 -11.54 -13.50
CA PRO A 14 3.03 -11.30 -14.39
C PRO A 14 2.21 -10.09 -13.91
N PRO A 15 1.83 -9.16 -14.79
CA PRO A 15 0.98 -8.04 -14.41
C PRO A 15 -0.40 -8.51 -13.93
N ASN A 16 -0.88 -7.92 -12.84
CA ASN A 16 -2.19 -8.22 -12.29
C ASN A 16 -3.27 -7.48 -13.09
N PHE A 17 -4.20 -8.23 -13.70
CA PHE A 17 -5.21 -7.65 -14.58
C PHE A 17 -6.24 -6.78 -13.84
N LYS A 18 -6.65 -7.16 -12.63
CA LYS A 18 -7.56 -6.34 -11.79
C LYS A 18 -6.90 -5.01 -11.46
N LEU A 19 -5.63 -5.05 -11.08
CA LEU A 19 -4.82 -3.86 -10.80
C LEU A 19 -4.72 -2.95 -12.02
N ILE A 20 -4.35 -3.50 -13.19
CA ILE A 20 -4.23 -2.71 -14.42
C ILE A 20 -5.54 -2.01 -14.74
N LYS A 21 -6.67 -2.72 -14.63
CA LYS A 21 -7.99 -2.13 -14.88
C LYS A 21 -8.27 -0.97 -13.94
N LYS A 22 -7.94 -1.08 -12.65
CA LYS A 22 -8.10 0.01 -11.69
C LYS A 22 -7.16 1.18 -12.00
N LEU A 23 -5.89 0.91 -12.26
CA LEU A 23 -4.89 1.93 -12.60
C LEU A 23 -5.23 2.69 -13.91
N TYR A 24 -5.88 2.03 -14.86
CA TYR A 24 -6.35 2.68 -16.09
C TYR A 24 -7.52 3.64 -15.83
N ASN A 25 -8.40 3.29 -14.89
CA ASN A 25 -9.59 4.06 -14.54
C ASN A 25 -9.32 5.20 -13.54
N LEU A 26 -8.08 5.41 -13.11
CA LEU A 26 -7.68 6.55 -12.28
C LEU A 26 -7.59 7.81 -13.15
N GLU A 27 -8.75 8.35 -13.53
CA GLU A 27 -8.86 9.55 -14.39
C GLU A 27 -8.67 10.87 -13.63
N LEU A 28 -8.55 10.84 -12.29
CA LEU A 28 -8.73 12.02 -11.42
C LEU A 28 -7.46 12.54 -10.72
N SER A 29 -6.47 11.69 -10.41
CA SER A 29 -5.19 12.10 -9.81
C SER A 29 -4.16 10.97 -9.88
N GLU A 30 -2.94 11.25 -10.35
CA GLU A 30 -1.84 10.26 -10.40
C GLU A 30 -1.24 9.98 -9.01
N ASP A 31 -1.48 10.88 -8.04
CA ASP A 31 -1.00 10.77 -6.66
C ASP A 31 -1.99 10.02 -5.74
N GLU A 32 -3.19 9.71 -6.23
CA GLU A 32 -4.21 8.92 -5.53
C GLU A 32 -4.33 7.53 -6.16
N VAL A 33 -3.81 6.52 -5.47
CA VAL A 33 -3.72 5.16 -5.99
C VAL A 33 -4.71 4.27 -5.28
N ILE A 34 -5.84 4.01 -5.95
CA ILE A 34 -6.95 3.20 -5.43
C ILE A 34 -6.96 1.83 -6.10
N VAL A 35 -6.42 0.83 -5.41
CA VAL A 35 -6.17 -0.52 -5.94
C VAL A 35 -6.58 -1.61 -4.94
N SER A 36 -7.69 -1.38 -4.24
CA SER A 36 -8.33 -2.38 -3.40
C SER A 36 -8.83 -3.58 -4.21
N ASP A 37 -9.06 -4.73 -3.56
CA ASP A 37 -9.71 -5.91 -4.18
C ASP A 37 -9.06 -6.34 -5.52
N CYS A 38 -7.74 -6.47 -5.51
CA CYS A 38 -6.95 -6.86 -6.67
C CYS A 38 -6.30 -8.24 -6.51
N ASP A 39 -6.62 -8.99 -5.46
CA ASP A 39 -5.99 -10.27 -5.08
C ASP A 39 -4.46 -10.18 -4.92
N LEU A 40 -3.94 -9.00 -4.55
CA LEU A 40 -2.50 -8.79 -4.42
C LEU A 40 -1.95 -9.55 -3.21
N GLN A 41 -0.86 -10.28 -3.44
CA GLN A 41 0.01 -10.88 -2.42
C GLN A 41 1.37 -10.14 -2.41
N ASP A 42 2.19 -10.36 -1.38
CA ASP A 42 3.48 -9.68 -1.18
C ASP A 42 4.38 -9.65 -2.43
N LEU A 43 4.49 -10.79 -3.15
CA LEU A 43 5.27 -10.87 -4.39
C LEU A 43 4.63 -10.01 -5.49
N SER A 44 3.36 -10.25 -5.81
CA SER A 44 2.63 -9.53 -6.87
C SER A 44 2.42 -8.03 -6.61
N ALA A 45 2.48 -7.59 -5.34
CA ALA A 45 2.40 -6.18 -4.95
C ALA A 45 3.74 -5.46 -5.11
N THR A 46 4.87 -6.18 -5.12
CA THR A 46 6.20 -5.58 -5.20
C THR A 46 6.39 -4.66 -6.42
N PRO A 47 5.99 -5.04 -7.65
CA PRO A 47 6.10 -4.15 -8.80
C PRO A 47 5.34 -2.83 -8.62
N LEU A 48 4.17 -2.86 -7.98
CA LEU A 48 3.39 -1.65 -7.66
C LEU A 48 4.16 -0.77 -6.67
N LEU A 49 4.64 -1.33 -5.57
CA LEU A 49 5.37 -0.57 -4.54
C LEU A 49 6.66 0.05 -5.11
N ASN A 50 7.37 -0.67 -5.99
CA ASN A 50 8.53 -0.12 -6.68
C ASN A 50 8.15 1.04 -7.60
N ALA A 51 7.05 0.91 -8.34
CA ALA A 51 6.55 1.99 -9.20
C ALA A 51 6.16 3.23 -8.39
N LEU A 52 5.50 3.06 -7.23
CA LEU A 52 5.15 4.16 -6.32
C LEU A 52 6.41 4.84 -5.75
N ASN A 53 7.40 4.06 -5.33
CA ASN A 53 8.68 4.60 -4.86
C ASN A 53 9.42 5.38 -5.96
N ALA A 54 9.33 4.93 -7.22
CA ALA A 54 9.91 5.63 -8.37
C ALA A 54 9.12 6.89 -8.76
N HIS A 55 7.79 6.91 -8.56
CA HIS A 55 6.92 8.05 -8.79
C HIS A 55 7.21 9.22 -7.82
N LYS A 56 7.72 8.91 -6.61
CA LYS A 56 8.14 9.84 -5.55
C LYS A 56 7.05 10.71 -4.93
N THR A 57 5.83 10.67 -5.42
CA THR A 57 4.67 11.34 -4.82
C THR A 57 3.51 10.35 -4.68
N VAL A 58 2.94 10.27 -3.48
CA VAL A 58 1.73 9.50 -3.17
C VAL A 58 1.00 10.28 -2.08
N ALA A 59 -0.17 10.82 -2.42
CA ALA A 59 -1.03 11.55 -1.49
C ALA A 59 -2.06 10.62 -0.84
N ALA A 60 -2.58 9.65 -1.61
CA ALA A 60 -3.47 8.62 -1.09
C ALA A 60 -3.11 7.24 -1.66
N LEU A 61 -3.09 6.21 -0.81
CA LEU A 61 -2.92 4.82 -1.20
C LEU A 61 -3.99 3.97 -0.55
N ASN A 62 -4.85 3.38 -1.37
CA ASN A 62 -5.81 2.37 -0.93
C ASN A 62 -5.42 1.01 -1.53
N ILE A 63 -4.97 0.10 -0.67
CA ILE A 63 -4.61 -1.29 -1.00
C ILE A 63 -5.41 -2.28 -0.15
N SER A 64 -6.58 -1.88 0.35
CA SER A 64 -7.45 -2.73 1.17
C SER A 64 -8.02 -3.92 0.40
N HIS A 65 -8.58 -4.89 1.12
CA HIS A 65 -9.18 -6.09 0.51
C HIS A 65 -8.23 -6.86 -0.42
N ASN A 66 -6.98 -7.02 -0.01
CA ASN A 66 -6.00 -7.85 -0.73
C ASN A 66 -5.52 -8.97 0.21
N LEU A 67 -4.47 -9.69 -0.18
CA LEU A 67 -3.86 -10.79 0.59
C LEU A 67 -2.46 -10.39 1.07
N LEU A 68 -2.26 -9.11 1.41
CA LEU A 68 -0.96 -8.54 1.74
C LEU A 68 -0.53 -8.95 3.14
N GLY A 69 0.74 -9.35 3.27
CA GLY A 69 1.37 -9.78 4.50
C GLY A 69 2.48 -8.84 4.94
N ASN A 70 3.35 -9.34 5.83
CA ASN A 70 4.38 -8.52 6.47
C ASN A 70 5.42 -7.99 5.47
N GLY A 71 5.71 -8.72 4.38
CA GLY A 71 6.70 -8.27 3.38
C GLY A 71 6.25 -7.00 2.65
N THR A 72 4.94 -6.84 2.42
CA THR A 72 4.38 -5.59 1.90
C THR A 72 4.56 -4.44 2.89
N MET A 73 4.31 -4.68 4.18
CA MET A 73 4.43 -3.63 5.20
C MET A 73 5.86 -3.08 5.30
N GLU A 74 6.86 -3.96 5.28
CA GLU A 74 8.27 -3.53 5.30
C GLU A 74 8.63 -2.63 4.10
N LYS A 75 8.12 -2.96 2.91
CA LYS A 75 8.31 -2.14 1.70
C LYS A 75 7.57 -0.81 1.78
N LEU A 76 6.35 -0.78 2.33
CA LEU A 76 5.62 0.45 2.56
C LEU A 76 6.38 1.38 3.51
N GLN A 77 6.96 0.84 4.59
CA GLN A 77 7.82 1.62 5.48
C GLN A 77 9.03 2.23 4.75
N GLN A 78 9.69 1.45 3.89
CA GLN A 78 10.80 1.94 3.09
C GLN A 78 10.36 3.07 2.16
N LEU A 79 9.24 2.88 1.45
CA LEU A 79 8.66 3.87 0.55
C LEU A 79 8.35 5.17 1.26
N PHE A 80 7.73 5.12 2.44
CA PHE A 80 7.38 6.34 3.16
C PHE A 80 8.54 6.95 3.96
N THR A 81 9.66 6.24 4.11
CA THR A 81 10.90 6.79 4.67
C THR A 81 11.77 7.44 3.58
N SER A 82 11.76 6.89 2.36
CA SER A 82 12.51 7.40 1.21
C SER A 82 11.86 8.63 0.59
N VAL A 83 10.52 8.69 0.56
CA VAL A 83 9.79 9.85 0.10
C VAL A 83 9.87 10.91 1.19
N GLY A 84 10.66 11.96 0.95
CA GLY A 84 10.68 13.17 1.77
C GLY A 84 9.36 13.92 1.65
N GLN A 85 8.30 13.34 2.23
CA GLN A 85 6.92 13.79 2.14
C GLN A 85 6.85 15.26 2.57
N THR A 86 6.81 16.12 1.56
CA THR A 86 6.74 17.58 1.66
C THR A 86 5.33 18.08 1.34
N TYR A 87 4.46 17.18 0.89
CA TYR A 87 3.05 17.42 0.62
C TYR A 87 2.18 16.91 1.78
N GLY A 88 1.01 17.55 1.96
CA GLY A 88 0.06 17.28 3.05
C GLY A 88 -0.16 15.78 3.28
N GLY A 89 -0.35 15.41 4.55
CA GLY A 89 -0.23 14.03 5.04
C GLY A 89 -0.85 12.95 4.15
N LEU A 90 -0.16 11.81 4.08
CA LEU A 90 -0.58 10.61 3.34
C LEU A 90 -1.90 10.04 3.90
N LEU A 91 -2.88 9.78 3.04
CA LEU A 91 -4.03 8.93 3.35
C LEU A 91 -3.68 7.48 3.00
N LEU A 92 -3.80 6.57 3.97
CA LEU A 92 -3.43 5.17 3.78
C LEU A 92 -4.54 4.24 4.27
N ASP A 93 -5.08 3.43 3.35
CA ASP A 93 -6.09 2.41 3.65
C ASP A 93 -5.52 1.00 3.40
N LEU A 94 -5.49 0.19 4.47
CA LEU A 94 -4.85 -1.13 4.56
C LEU A 94 -5.77 -2.25 5.02
N HIS A 95 -7.04 -1.98 5.32
CA HIS A 95 -7.92 -2.97 5.97
C HIS A 95 -8.19 -4.21 5.09
N CYS A 96 -8.70 -5.28 5.69
CA CYS A 96 -8.96 -6.56 5.01
C CYS A 96 -7.74 -7.10 4.23
N ASN A 97 -6.59 -7.21 4.91
CA ASN A 97 -5.37 -7.86 4.43
C ASN A 97 -4.90 -8.92 5.45
N HIS A 98 -3.82 -9.65 5.14
CA HIS A 98 -3.25 -10.71 5.97
C HIS A 98 -2.05 -10.23 6.82
N PHE A 99 -2.04 -8.98 7.26
CA PHE A 99 -0.97 -8.44 8.10
C PHE A 99 -0.92 -9.15 9.46
N GLY A 100 0.26 -9.70 9.79
CA GLY A 100 0.50 -10.31 11.09
C GLY A 100 0.77 -9.26 12.17
N PRO A 101 0.80 -9.68 13.46
CA PRO A 101 1.04 -8.77 14.59
C PRO A 101 2.28 -7.88 14.42
N THR A 102 3.38 -8.44 13.90
CA THR A 102 4.62 -7.70 13.63
C THR A 102 4.42 -6.53 12.68
N ALA A 103 3.68 -6.73 11.58
CA ALA A 103 3.37 -5.68 10.62
C ALA A 103 2.50 -4.58 11.24
N LEU A 104 1.61 -4.93 12.17
CA LEU A 104 0.78 -3.95 12.89
C LEU A 104 1.61 -3.11 13.85
N PHE A 105 2.53 -3.72 14.61
CA PHE A 105 3.47 -2.98 15.46
C PHE A 105 4.35 -2.04 14.63
N GLN A 106 4.83 -2.52 13.49
CA GLN A 106 5.60 -1.76 12.52
C GLN A 106 4.81 -0.56 11.96
N ALA A 107 3.54 -0.75 11.59
CA ALA A 107 2.67 0.31 11.12
C ALA A 107 2.47 1.41 12.19
N VAL A 108 2.19 1.01 13.44
CA VAL A 108 2.03 1.95 14.57
C VAL A 108 3.30 2.76 14.84
N ALA A 109 4.47 2.11 14.82
CA ALA A 109 5.75 2.79 15.00
C ALA A 109 6.08 3.80 13.88
N TYR A 110 5.57 3.58 12.67
CA TYR A 110 5.71 4.52 11.56
C TYR A 110 4.78 5.73 11.72
N ILE A 111 3.54 5.51 12.13
CA ILE A 111 2.52 6.56 12.33
C ILE A 111 2.96 7.58 13.38
N ASP A 112 3.62 7.12 14.46
CA ASP A 112 4.17 7.99 15.51
C ASP A 112 5.22 8.98 14.97
N LYS A 113 5.94 8.61 13.91
CA LYS A 113 6.98 9.43 13.28
C LYS A 113 6.46 10.39 12.21
N ALA A 114 5.31 10.10 11.59
CA ALA A 114 4.96 10.69 10.29
C ALA A 114 3.87 11.80 10.30
N LYS A 115 3.24 12.14 11.44
CA LYS A 115 2.07 13.08 11.46
C LYS A 115 1.03 12.72 10.36
N THR A 116 0.77 11.44 10.18
CA THR A 116 -0.15 10.91 9.17
C THR A 116 -1.57 10.95 9.70
N LEU A 117 -2.50 11.59 8.98
CA LEU A 117 -3.92 11.58 9.31
C LEU A 117 -4.50 10.26 8.84
N LEU A 118 -4.64 9.30 9.76
CA LEU A 118 -4.98 7.94 9.41
C LEU A 118 -6.45 7.67 9.72
N ILE A 119 -7.27 7.62 8.68
CA ILE A 119 -8.65 7.13 8.74
C ILE A 119 -8.55 5.60 8.61
N GLU A 120 -8.88 4.90 9.70
CA GLU A 120 -9.18 3.47 9.78
C GLU A 120 -8.01 2.44 9.80
N ILE A 121 -7.12 2.53 10.80
CA ILE A 121 -6.47 1.34 11.40
C ILE A 121 -7.31 0.75 12.56
N LEU A 122 -8.44 1.37 12.91
CA LEU A 122 -9.25 0.96 14.06
C LEU A 122 -9.94 -0.40 13.90
N GLU A 123 -10.14 -0.93 12.69
CA GLU A 123 -10.75 -2.26 12.52
C GLU A 123 -9.77 -3.43 12.74
N ILE A 124 -8.46 -3.24 12.55
CA ILE A 124 -7.51 -4.36 12.74
C ILE A 124 -7.32 -4.68 14.24
N LYS A 125 -7.48 -3.70 15.13
CA LYS A 125 -7.47 -3.96 16.59
C LYS A 125 -8.67 -4.77 17.06
N VAL A 126 -9.81 -4.73 16.34
CA VAL A 126 -11.03 -5.43 16.76
C VAL A 126 -10.96 -6.92 16.44
N PHE A 127 -10.27 -7.34 15.37
CA PHE A 127 -10.20 -8.76 15.01
C PHE A 127 -9.09 -9.56 15.72
N GLN A 128 -8.02 -8.92 16.22
CA GLN A 128 -6.94 -9.63 16.93
C GLN A 128 -7.04 -9.60 18.45
N MET A 129 -7.86 -8.73 19.03
CA MET A 129 -8.24 -8.82 20.44
C MET A 129 -9.61 -9.48 20.51
N GLY A 130 -9.63 -10.81 20.55
CA GLY A 130 -10.84 -11.55 20.91
C GLY A 130 -11.42 -10.98 22.21
N VAL A 131 -12.58 -10.34 22.10
CA VAL A 131 -13.37 -9.89 23.24
C VAL A 131 -14.83 -10.16 22.91
N PRO A 132 -15.50 -11.02 23.71
CA PRO A 132 -15.22 -12.44 23.96
C PRO A 132 -15.73 -13.37 22.85
#